data_AF-A0A0B4H949-F1
#
_entry.id   AF-A0A0B4H949-F1
#
_cell.length_a   1.000
_cell.length_b   1.000
_cell.length_c   1.000
_cell.angle_alpha   90.00
_cell.angle_beta   90.00
_cell.angle_gamma   90.00
#
_symmetry.space_group_name_H-M   'P 1'
#
loop_
_entity.id
_entity.type
_entity.pdbx_description
1 polymer ?
#
loop_
_entity_poly.entity_id
_entity_poly.type
_entity_poly.pdbx_seq_one_letter_code
_entity_poly.pdbx_strand_id
1 'polypeptide(L)'
;MKHEDNSSWDTGFLPLWHKVRDLMLAQESVTIDGITDTLIENGTISVTDNNEAYQSARQLIFAILGWQTMLYKPDLLSHVNGEFNISDETDNYRGEARVRLVQSQHSGKQDLPSFLLGFGMMLPPRQYCAFDDSDERKLFHRTKRITPKDLNAHVLTKVCGIRLQWVDSLSCHLELDRLSGTLFLYRYPSFCVWTLQQRNTQEQAIDVIHRCGSKNPGRKPWARERDIPELLQEILLSYRLLFGQSGRSRNLFRKLRPFQGIPNEGHDKFLSSICGMKKFKCPIKLIERKEYDLSGDFSHFRSRMVQLNSYTSSKKPRSIFQLWRDKRGSIAWIALWSVLIFSLVSILLGVVQAVFQILQFVQGSR
;
A
#
# COMPACT_ATOMS: atom_id res chain seq x y z
N MET A 1 -36.53 -3.82 16.67
CA MET A 1 -36.29 -3.10 15.39
C MET A 1 -34.90 -3.45 14.83
N LYS A 2 -34.60 -4.75 14.66
CA LYS A 2 -33.27 -5.26 14.24
C LYS A 2 -33.35 -6.50 13.33
N HIS A 3 -34.54 -6.84 12.83
CA HIS A 3 -34.79 -8.09 12.10
C HIS A 3 -35.23 -7.91 10.64
N GLU A 4 -35.58 -6.70 10.21
CA GLU A 4 -36.05 -6.44 8.82
C GLU A 4 -34.90 -6.08 7.86
N ASP A 5 -33.78 -5.53 8.33
CA ASP A 5 -32.68 -5.11 7.44
C ASP A 5 -31.93 -6.28 6.80
N ASN A 6 -31.74 -7.40 7.51
CA ASN A 6 -31.00 -8.55 6.98
C ASN A 6 -31.71 -9.22 5.80
N SER A 7 -33.04 -9.15 5.70
CA SER A 7 -33.74 -9.81 4.61
C SER A 7 -33.50 -9.12 3.27
N SER A 8 -33.37 -7.79 3.22
CA SER A 8 -33.18 -7.06 1.96
C SER A 8 -31.79 -7.29 1.33
N TRP A 9 -30.77 -7.43 2.18
CA TRP A 9 -29.40 -7.79 1.75
C TRP A 9 -29.37 -9.17 1.10
N ASP A 10 -30.01 -10.15 1.75
CA ASP A 10 -30.03 -11.54 1.31
C ASP A 10 -30.92 -11.75 0.07
N THR A 11 -32.04 -11.02 -0.06
CA THR A 11 -32.96 -11.20 -1.19
C THR A 11 -32.68 -10.31 -2.40
N GLY A 12 -32.00 -9.18 -2.23
CA GLY A 12 -31.78 -8.20 -3.30
C GLY A 12 -30.31 -8.03 -3.69
N PHE A 13 -29.48 -7.55 -2.75
CA PHE A 13 -28.11 -7.14 -3.06
C PHE A 13 -27.17 -8.32 -3.32
N LEU A 14 -27.18 -9.36 -2.48
CA LEU A 14 -26.29 -10.52 -2.66
C LEU A 14 -26.50 -11.24 -3.99
N PRO A 15 -27.75 -11.51 -4.45
CA PRO A 15 -27.97 -12.07 -5.79
C PRO A 15 -27.40 -11.19 -6.90
N LEU A 16 -27.59 -9.86 -6.81
CA LEU A 16 -27.02 -8.92 -7.79
C LEU A 16 -25.50 -8.94 -7.77
N TRP A 17 -24.88 -8.91 -6.58
CA TRP A 17 -23.44 -9.01 -6.38
C TRP A 17 -22.86 -10.26 -7.07
N HIS A 18 -23.50 -11.42 -6.85
CA HIS A 18 -23.08 -12.68 -7.48
C HIS A 18 -23.25 -12.65 -9.00
N LYS A 19 -24.38 -12.13 -9.52
CA LYS A 19 -24.60 -12.00 -10.96
C LYS A 19 -23.57 -11.09 -11.65
N VAL A 20 -23.21 -9.96 -11.04
CA VAL A 20 -22.13 -9.08 -11.56
C VAL A 20 -20.82 -9.84 -11.65
N ARG A 21 -20.47 -10.60 -10.61
CA ARG A 21 -19.28 -11.45 -10.61
C ARG A 21 -19.34 -12.50 -11.72
N ASP A 22 -20.47 -13.18 -11.90
CA ASP A 22 -20.60 -14.22 -12.90
C ASP A 22 -20.47 -13.67 -14.33
N LEU A 23 -21.08 -12.51 -14.60
CA LEU A 23 -20.92 -11.79 -15.88
C LEU A 23 -19.47 -11.39 -16.14
N MET A 24 -18.80 -10.86 -15.11
CA MET A 24 -17.37 -10.53 -15.17
C MET A 24 -16.50 -11.75 -15.50
N LEU A 25 -16.84 -12.92 -14.99
CA LEU A 25 -16.08 -14.14 -15.21
C LEU A 25 -16.41 -14.81 -16.56
N ALA A 26 -17.64 -14.70 -17.03
CA ALA A 26 -18.13 -15.34 -18.25
C ALA A 26 -17.74 -14.60 -19.54
N GLN A 27 -17.72 -13.27 -19.54
CA GLN A 27 -17.54 -12.47 -20.75
C GLN A 27 -16.06 -12.16 -21.04
N GLU A 28 -15.70 -12.10 -22.33
CA GLU A 28 -14.31 -11.85 -22.74
C GLU A 28 -13.90 -10.37 -22.65
N SER A 29 -14.79 -9.46 -23.01
CA SER A 29 -14.61 -8.01 -22.93
C SER A 29 -15.77 -7.42 -22.15
N VAL A 30 -15.49 -6.89 -20.96
CA VAL A 30 -16.53 -6.42 -20.05
C VAL A 30 -16.47 -4.90 -19.95
N THR A 31 -17.62 -4.26 -20.13
CA THR A 31 -17.83 -2.82 -19.96
C THR A 31 -18.87 -2.63 -18.86
N ILE A 32 -18.87 -1.47 -18.19
CA ILE A 32 -19.87 -1.19 -17.16
C ILE A 32 -21.27 -1.13 -17.78
N ASP A 33 -21.36 -0.51 -18.96
CA ASP A 33 -22.61 -0.37 -19.70
C ASP A 33 -23.13 -1.75 -20.13
N GLY A 34 -22.26 -2.62 -20.66
CA GLY A 34 -22.65 -3.97 -21.10
C GLY A 34 -23.11 -4.88 -19.96
N ILE A 35 -22.49 -4.80 -18.77
CA ILE A 35 -23.00 -5.49 -17.57
C ILE A 35 -24.38 -4.94 -17.21
N THR A 36 -24.54 -3.62 -17.21
CA THR A 36 -25.79 -2.95 -16.85
C THR A 36 -26.92 -3.39 -17.77
N ASP A 37 -26.69 -3.33 -19.09
CA ASP A 37 -27.65 -3.72 -20.12
C ASP A 37 -28.06 -5.19 -19.95
N THR A 38 -27.08 -6.10 -19.77
CA THR A 38 -27.35 -7.53 -19.56
C THR A 38 -28.19 -7.79 -18.31
N LEU A 39 -27.99 -7.03 -17.23
CA LEU A 39 -28.75 -7.19 -15.98
C LEU A 39 -30.18 -6.64 -16.09
N ILE A 40 -30.39 -5.61 -16.90
CA ILE A 40 -31.72 -5.06 -17.20
C ILE A 40 -32.49 -6.01 -18.11
N GLU A 41 -31.87 -6.50 -19.19
CA GLU A 41 -32.47 -7.46 -20.12
C GLU A 41 -32.92 -8.74 -19.41
N ASN A 42 -32.10 -9.23 -18.46
CA ASN A 42 -32.43 -10.41 -17.66
C ASN A 42 -33.38 -10.12 -16.48
N GLY A 43 -33.95 -8.91 -16.38
CA GLY A 43 -34.90 -8.52 -15.34
C GLY A 43 -34.33 -8.51 -13.91
N THR A 44 -32.99 -8.47 -13.77
CA THR A 44 -32.34 -8.44 -12.45
C THR A 44 -32.41 -7.06 -11.81
N ILE A 45 -32.32 -6.02 -12.64
CA ILE A 45 -32.53 -4.62 -12.25
C ILE A 45 -33.72 -4.11 -13.04
N SER A 46 -34.72 -3.59 -12.33
CA SER A 46 -35.82 -2.86 -12.98
C SER A 46 -35.41 -1.40 -13.13
N VAL A 47 -35.36 -0.95 -14.38
CA VAL A 47 -35.15 0.45 -14.73
C VAL A 47 -36.45 0.91 -15.36
N THR A 48 -37.18 1.79 -14.67
CA THR A 48 -38.25 2.58 -15.30
C THR A 48 -37.65 3.41 -16.44
N ASP A 49 -38.43 3.88 -17.43
CA ASP A 49 -37.99 4.72 -18.56
C ASP A 49 -37.40 6.11 -18.18
N ASN A 50 -36.77 6.23 -17.01
CA ASN A 50 -36.03 7.36 -16.51
C ASN A 50 -34.52 7.14 -16.71
N ASN A 51 -33.86 8.07 -17.40
CA ASN A 51 -32.41 8.12 -17.58
C ASN A 51 -31.63 8.06 -16.23
N GLU A 52 -32.19 8.62 -15.16
CA GLU A 52 -31.57 8.60 -13.82
C GLU A 52 -31.53 7.19 -13.21
N ALA A 53 -32.55 6.37 -13.46
CA ALA A 53 -32.60 4.99 -12.97
C ALA A 53 -31.52 4.14 -13.65
N TYR A 54 -31.30 4.35 -14.95
CA TYR A 54 -30.19 3.73 -15.67
C TYR A 54 -28.82 4.20 -15.14
N GLN A 55 -28.64 5.51 -14.87
CA GLN A 55 -27.40 6.00 -14.25
C GLN A 55 -27.16 5.40 -12.86
N SER A 56 -28.20 5.26 -12.06
CA SER A 56 -28.10 4.65 -10.73
C SER A 56 -27.69 3.19 -10.82
N ALA A 57 -28.21 2.44 -11.79
CA ALA A 57 -27.79 1.07 -12.06
C ALA A 57 -26.29 1.01 -12.41
N ARG A 58 -25.80 1.89 -13.29
CA ARG A 58 -24.37 1.96 -13.65
C ARG A 58 -23.47 2.27 -12.47
N GLN A 59 -23.88 3.21 -11.61
CA GLN A 59 -23.15 3.53 -10.38
C GLN A 59 -23.11 2.35 -9.41
N LEU A 60 -24.20 1.60 -9.31
CA LEU A 60 -24.25 0.41 -8.47
C LEU A 60 -23.32 -0.70 -9.01
N ILE A 61 -23.29 -0.93 -10.33
CA ILE A 61 -22.35 -1.90 -10.93
C ILE A 61 -20.91 -1.44 -10.69
N PHE A 62 -20.61 -0.17 -10.92
CA PHE A 62 -19.31 0.42 -10.62
C PHE A 62 -18.91 0.23 -9.15
N ALA A 63 -19.82 0.48 -8.21
CA ALA A 63 -19.56 0.28 -6.79
C ALA A 63 -19.26 -1.19 -6.44
N ILE A 64 -20.07 -2.12 -6.97
CA ILE A 64 -19.87 -3.56 -6.80
C ILE A 64 -18.48 -3.99 -7.31
N LEU A 65 -18.07 -3.51 -8.49
CA LEU A 65 -16.74 -3.81 -9.04
C LEU A 65 -15.62 -3.27 -8.14
N GLY A 66 -15.75 -2.04 -7.63
CA GLY A 66 -14.81 -1.47 -6.67
C GLY A 66 -14.65 -2.34 -5.42
N TRP A 67 -15.77 -2.78 -4.84
CA TRP A 67 -15.78 -3.63 -3.65
C TRP A 67 -15.29 -5.06 -3.91
N GLN A 68 -15.63 -5.66 -5.06
CA GLN A 68 -15.18 -7.01 -5.43
C GLN A 68 -13.68 -7.08 -5.70
N THR A 69 -13.11 -5.99 -6.20
CA THR A 69 -11.69 -5.94 -6.60
C THR A 69 -10.80 -5.26 -5.58
N MET A 70 -11.37 -4.48 -4.66
CA MET A 70 -10.68 -3.59 -3.73
C MET A 70 -9.76 -2.56 -4.43
N LEU A 71 -9.86 -2.39 -5.75
CA LEU A 71 -8.98 -1.49 -6.52
C LEU A 71 -9.25 -0.02 -6.20
N TYR A 72 -10.49 0.30 -5.88
CA TYR A 72 -10.91 1.62 -5.49
C TYR A 72 -12.11 1.51 -4.54
N LYS A 73 -12.30 2.57 -3.76
CA LYS A 73 -13.50 2.78 -2.97
C LYS A 73 -14.44 3.69 -3.76
N PRO A 74 -15.65 3.25 -4.14
CA PRO A 74 -16.59 4.13 -4.82
C PRO A 74 -17.02 5.27 -3.89
N ASP A 75 -17.17 6.47 -4.43
CA ASP A 75 -17.83 7.59 -3.75
C ASP A 75 -19.30 7.60 -4.11
N LEU A 76 -20.14 7.21 -3.15
CA LEU A 76 -21.59 7.17 -3.29
C LEU A 76 -22.27 8.46 -2.83
N LEU A 77 -21.53 9.42 -2.27
CA LEU A 77 -22.10 10.64 -1.69
C LEU A 77 -22.01 11.81 -2.65
N SER A 78 -20.90 11.91 -3.41
CA SER A 78 -20.71 12.95 -4.43
C SER A 78 -21.59 12.67 -5.65
N HIS A 79 -22.82 13.16 -5.61
CA HIS A 79 -23.79 13.01 -6.70
C HIS A 79 -23.55 14.09 -7.76
N VAL A 80 -22.84 13.72 -8.82
CA VAL A 80 -22.82 14.46 -10.09
C VAL A 80 -23.37 13.54 -11.17
N ASN A 81 -24.39 14.00 -11.90
CA ASN A 81 -25.19 13.16 -12.79
C ASN A 81 -24.35 12.35 -13.77
N GLY A 82 -24.34 11.02 -13.58
CA GLY A 82 -23.76 10.05 -14.51
C GLY A 82 -22.23 9.86 -14.44
N GLU A 83 -21.50 10.60 -13.59
CA GLU A 83 -20.04 10.47 -13.45
C GLU A 83 -19.63 9.33 -12.52
N PHE A 84 -18.50 8.69 -12.80
CA PHE A 84 -17.94 7.64 -11.94
C PHE A 84 -16.92 8.25 -10.96
N ASN A 85 -17.25 8.19 -9.67
CA ASN A 85 -16.48 8.85 -8.61
C ASN A 85 -15.83 7.84 -7.67
N ILE A 86 -14.53 8.02 -7.39
CA ILE A 86 -13.82 7.27 -6.35
C ILE A 86 -13.54 8.17 -5.15
N SER A 87 -13.64 7.60 -3.95
CA SER A 87 -13.38 8.31 -2.70
C SER A 87 -11.93 8.77 -2.62
N ASP A 88 -11.69 10.01 -2.17
CA ASP A 88 -10.35 10.48 -1.83
C ASP A 88 -9.89 9.86 -0.50
N GLU A 89 -8.97 8.91 -0.57
CA GLU A 89 -8.37 8.25 0.60
C GLU A 89 -6.96 8.75 0.90
N THR A 90 -6.45 9.66 0.06
CA THR A 90 -5.06 10.08 0.03
C THR A 90 -4.90 11.57 0.39
N ASP A 91 -5.88 12.17 1.06
CA ASP A 91 -5.86 13.56 1.53
C ASP A 91 -5.51 14.56 0.40
N ASN A 92 -6.12 14.42 -0.79
CA ASN A 92 -5.83 15.19 -2.01
C ASN A 92 -4.48 14.91 -2.69
N TYR A 93 -3.67 13.99 -2.16
CA TYR A 93 -2.50 13.51 -2.89
C TYR A 93 -2.94 12.77 -4.15
N ARG A 94 -2.31 13.08 -5.28
CA ARG A 94 -2.55 12.46 -6.59
C ARG A 94 -1.28 11.74 -7.02
N GLY A 95 -1.15 10.51 -6.54
CA GLY A 95 -0.07 9.60 -6.92
C GLY A 95 -0.30 8.96 -8.30
N GLU A 96 0.54 8.00 -8.62
CA GLU A 96 0.45 7.23 -9.87
C GLU A 96 -0.88 6.47 -9.99
N ALA A 97 -1.41 5.92 -8.89
CA ALA A 97 -2.60 5.08 -8.89
C ALA A 97 -3.90 5.88 -9.06
N ARG A 98 -3.89 7.14 -8.64
CA ARG A 98 -5.06 8.02 -8.60
C ARG A 98 -4.72 9.42 -9.10
N VAL A 99 -4.49 9.50 -10.40
CA VAL A 99 -4.30 10.77 -11.11
C VAL A 99 -5.61 11.55 -11.15
N ARG A 100 -6.74 10.85 -11.30
CA ARG A 100 -8.10 11.41 -11.31
C ARG A 100 -8.99 10.62 -10.35
N LEU A 101 -9.93 11.32 -9.73
CA LEU A 101 -10.96 10.68 -8.89
C LEU A 101 -12.32 10.58 -9.59
N VAL A 102 -12.47 11.24 -10.73
CA VAL A 102 -13.73 11.37 -11.46
C VAL A 102 -13.51 11.00 -12.91
N GLN A 103 -14.44 10.23 -13.47
CA GLN A 103 -14.54 9.98 -14.89
C GLN A 103 -15.93 10.27 -15.44
N SER A 104 -15.96 10.76 -16.68
CA SER A 104 -17.20 11.10 -17.37
C SER A 104 -18.09 9.88 -17.58
N GLN A 105 -19.39 10.11 -17.66
CA GLN A 105 -20.40 9.12 -18.00
C GLN A 105 -20.02 8.25 -19.22
N HIS A 106 -19.43 8.82 -20.27
CA HIS A 106 -19.11 8.09 -21.50
C HIS A 106 -18.04 7.01 -21.35
N SER A 107 -17.25 7.03 -20.27
CA SER A 107 -16.16 6.05 -20.07
C SER A 107 -16.68 4.64 -19.75
N GLY A 108 -17.92 4.49 -19.31
CA GLY A 108 -18.52 3.18 -19.01
C GLY A 108 -18.67 2.25 -20.23
N LYS A 109 -18.56 2.79 -21.45
CA LYS A 109 -18.50 2.03 -22.72
C LYS A 109 -17.13 1.44 -23.03
N GLN A 110 -16.09 1.88 -22.33
CA GLN A 110 -14.73 1.37 -22.54
C GLN A 110 -14.58 -0.01 -21.91
N ASP A 111 -13.65 -0.81 -22.45
CA ASP A 111 -13.23 -2.05 -21.79
C ASP A 111 -12.71 -1.74 -20.39
N LEU A 112 -12.94 -2.66 -19.44
CA LEU A 112 -12.63 -2.44 -18.04
C LEU A 112 -11.18 -2.01 -17.77
N PRO A 113 -10.13 -2.62 -18.36
CA PRO A 113 -8.76 -2.14 -18.22
C PRO A 113 -8.59 -0.67 -18.65
N SER A 114 -9.14 -0.28 -19.81
CA SER A 114 -9.09 1.10 -20.29
C SER A 114 -9.86 2.07 -19.39
N PHE A 115 -11.04 1.67 -18.94
CA PHE A 115 -11.85 2.43 -17.99
C PHE A 115 -11.07 2.66 -16.69
N LEU A 116 -10.52 1.61 -16.08
CA LEU A 116 -9.78 1.73 -14.81
C LEU A 116 -8.51 2.58 -14.95
N LEU A 117 -7.79 2.45 -16.07
CA LEU A 117 -6.62 3.29 -16.37
C LEU A 117 -6.97 4.79 -16.42
N GLY A 118 -8.22 5.15 -16.72
CA GLY A 118 -8.69 6.54 -16.73
C GLY A 118 -8.61 7.25 -15.37
N PHE A 119 -8.60 6.51 -14.26
CA PHE A 119 -8.35 7.06 -12.92
C PHE A 119 -6.86 7.15 -12.57
N GLY A 120 -6.03 6.28 -13.16
CA GLY A 120 -4.59 6.18 -12.89
C GLY A 120 -4.07 4.74 -12.98
N MET A 121 -2.82 4.55 -12.59
CA MET A 121 -2.10 3.28 -12.61
C MET A 121 -2.49 2.36 -11.44
N MET A 122 -3.77 1.93 -11.38
CA MET A 122 -4.24 1.06 -10.30
C MET A 122 -3.61 -0.34 -10.35
N LEU A 123 -3.32 -0.84 -11.55
CA LEU A 123 -2.67 -2.13 -11.79
C LEU A 123 -1.38 -1.92 -12.60
N PRO A 124 -0.25 -1.62 -11.93
CA PRO A 124 1.01 -1.35 -12.62
C PRO A 124 1.53 -2.62 -13.29
N PRO A 125 1.99 -2.57 -14.55
CA PRO A 125 2.67 -3.71 -15.17
C PRO A 125 4.02 -3.98 -14.51
N ARG A 126 4.59 -5.15 -14.80
CA ARG A 126 5.93 -5.51 -14.31
C ARG A 126 6.97 -4.50 -14.80
N GLN A 127 7.88 -4.14 -13.89
CA GLN A 127 8.96 -3.17 -14.14
C GLN A 127 8.47 -1.78 -14.56
N TYR A 128 7.25 -1.41 -14.19
CA TYR A 128 6.72 -0.09 -14.44
C TYR A 128 7.58 0.99 -13.76
N CYS A 129 7.90 2.03 -14.52
CA CYS A 129 8.65 3.19 -14.07
C CYS A 129 7.76 4.41 -14.16
N ALA A 130 7.25 4.89 -13.02
CA ALA A 130 6.37 6.04 -12.93
C ALA A 130 7.09 7.40 -12.95
N PHE A 131 8.42 7.39 -13.14
CA PHE A 131 9.24 8.59 -13.10
C PHE A 131 9.34 9.23 -14.48
N ASP A 132 8.91 10.49 -14.58
CA ASP A 132 9.11 11.31 -15.78
C ASP A 132 10.53 11.92 -15.80
N ASP A 133 11.07 12.29 -14.64
CA ASP A 133 12.38 12.91 -14.51
C ASP A 133 13.54 11.96 -14.84
N SER A 134 14.55 12.48 -15.54
CA SER A 134 15.68 11.69 -16.02
C SER A 134 16.58 11.16 -14.90
N ASP A 135 16.75 11.89 -13.81
CA ASP A 135 17.58 11.48 -12.69
C ASP A 135 16.85 10.48 -11.80
N GLU A 136 15.53 10.62 -11.64
CA GLU A 136 14.70 9.61 -10.98
C GLU A 136 14.62 8.30 -11.77
N ARG A 137 14.63 8.36 -13.11
CA ARG A 137 14.77 7.17 -13.95
C ARG A 137 16.14 6.50 -13.76
N LYS A 138 17.23 7.26 -13.71
CA LYS A 138 18.56 6.71 -13.37
C LYS A 138 18.54 6.05 -12.00
N LEU A 139 17.88 6.67 -11.02
CA LEU A 139 17.71 6.11 -9.67
C LEU A 139 16.92 4.79 -9.69
N PHE A 140 15.86 4.69 -10.49
CA PHE A 140 15.11 3.44 -10.70
C PHE A 140 16.00 2.32 -11.25
N HIS A 141 16.87 2.63 -12.21
CA HIS A 141 17.79 1.65 -12.77
C HIS A 141 18.93 1.30 -11.81
N ARG A 142 19.44 2.26 -11.03
CA ARG A 142 20.55 2.07 -10.08
C ARG A 142 20.15 1.32 -8.81
N THR A 143 18.95 1.56 -8.30
CA THR A 143 18.47 0.94 -7.06
C THR A 143 18.04 -0.49 -7.35
N LYS A 144 18.94 -1.45 -7.12
CA LYS A 144 18.67 -2.87 -7.35
C LYS A 144 18.16 -3.58 -6.11
N ARG A 145 18.70 -3.23 -4.95
CA ARG A 145 18.49 -3.99 -3.73
C ARG A 145 18.12 -3.11 -2.55
N ILE A 146 17.30 -3.66 -1.66
CA ILE A 146 16.92 -3.04 -0.40
C ILE A 146 17.03 -4.06 0.73
N THR A 147 17.33 -3.61 1.95
CA THR A 147 17.40 -4.48 3.12
C THR A 147 16.29 -4.14 4.11
N PRO A 148 15.73 -5.11 4.85
CA PRO A 148 14.80 -4.83 5.95
C PRO A 148 15.43 -4.03 7.08
N LYS A 149 16.76 -4.06 7.19
CA LYS A 149 17.48 -3.22 8.15
C LYS A 149 17.36 -1.77 7.77
N ASP A 150 17.36 -1.45 6.46
CA ASP A 150 17.35 -0.11 5.85
C ASP A 150 15.96 0.40 5.47
N LEU A 151 15.02 -0.50 5.20
CA LEU A 151 13.64 -0.15 4.88
C LEU A 151 12.68 -0.96 5.76
N ASN A 152 12.21 -0.34 6.83
CA ASN A 152 11.18 -0.90 7.70
C ASN A 152 10.36 0.23 8.35
N ALA A 153 9.14 -0.10 8.79
CA ALA A 153 8.19 0.86 9.34
C ALA A 153 8.73 1.64 10.55
N HIS A 154 9.55 1.01 11.40
CA HIS A 154 10.16 1.72 12.53
C HIS A 154 11.09 2.85 12.07
N VAL A 155 11.89 2.61 11.05
CA VAL A 155 12.78 3.65 10.52
C VAL A 155 12.02 4.68 9.72
N LEU A 156 11.12 4.26 8.84
CA LEU A 156 10.27 5.18 8.08
C LEU A 156 9.59 6.18 9.03
N THR A 157 8.95 5.69 10.09
CA THR A 157 8.22 6.54 11.03
C THR A 157 9.11 7.32 11.98
N LYS A 158 10.12 6.68 12.58
CA LYS A 158 10.86 7.30 13.70
C LYS A 158 12.18 7.97 13.32
N VAL A 159 12.76 7.62 12.18
CA VAL A 159 13.99 8.23 11.68
C VAL A 159 13.63 9.20 10.56
N CYS A 160 12.81 8.77 9.59
CA CYS A 160 12.47 9.59 8.43
C CYS A 160 11.25 10.50 8.66
N GLY A 161 10.52 10.31 9.77
CA GLY A 161 9.35 11.12 10.11
C GLY A 161 8.11 10.85 9.26
N ILE A 162 8.05 9.70 8.58
CA ILE A 162 6.91 9.34 7.73
C ILE A 162 5.68 9.02 8.60
N ARG A 163 4.53 9.59 8.25
CA ARG A 163 3.22 9.19 8.78
C ARG A 163 2.71 7.98 8.00
N LEU A 164 2.18 6.98 8.69
CA LEU A 164 1.51 5.85 8.04
C LEU A 164 0.01 6.13 8.03
N GLN A 165 -0.59 6.13 6.85
CA GLN A 165 -2.03 6.25 6.64
C GLN A 165 -2.56 4.94 6.10
N TRP A 166 -3.53 4.36 6.79
CA TRP A 166 -4.19 3.16 6.31
C TRP A 166 -5.25 3.55 5.28
N VAL A 167 -5.41 2.78 4.22
CA VAL A 167 -6.40 3.00 3.15
C VAL A 167 -7.16 1.70 2.85
N ASP A 168 -8.36 1.81 2.31
CA ASP A 168 -9.23 0.70 1.95
C ASP A 168 -8.92 0.15 0.54
N SER A 169 -8.26 0.92 -0.33
CA SER A 169 -7.98 0.50 -1.70
C SER A 169 -6.58 -0.07 -1.91
N LEU A 170 -6.48 -1.23 -2.58
CA LEU A 170 -5.17 -1.87 -2.84
C LEU A 170 -4.29 -1.05 -3.78
N SER A 171 -4.89 -0.31 -4.71
CA SER A 171 -4.17 0.50 -5.71
C SER A 171 -3.28 1.56 -5.07
N CYS A 172 -3.64 2.05 -3.88
CA CYS A 172 -2.89 3.07 -3.13
C CYS A 172 -1.75 2.49 -2.27
N HIS A 173 -1.59 1.16 -2.21
CA HIS A 173 -0.63 0.53 -1.32
C HIS A 173 0.83 0.91 -1.64
N LEU A 174 1.57 1.44 -0.66
CA LEU A 174 2.93 1.97 -0.80
C LEU A 174 3.07 3.27 -1.59
N GLU A 175 1.98 3.99 -1.88
CA GLU A 175 2.12 5.35 -2.38
C GLU A 175 2.72 6.27 -1.30
N LEU A 176 3.67 7.10 -1.69
CA LEU A 176 4.36 8.04 -0.81
C LEU A 176 4.11 9.47 -1.27
N ASP A 177 3.36 10.23 -0.48
CA ASP A 177 3.38 11.68 -0.59
C ASP A 177 4.66 12.20 0.07
N ARG A 178 5.62 12.61 -0.78
CA ARG A 178 6.90 13.15 -0.33
C ARG A 178 6.78 14.50 0.37
N LEU A 179 5.75 15.29 0.04
CA LEU A 179 5.54 16.63 0.58
C LEU A 179 4.99 16.54 1.99
N SER A 180 3.89 15.81 2.21
CA SER A 180 3.35 15.59 3.55
C SER A 180 4.14 14.57 4.36
N GLY A 181 4.98 13.76 3.71
CA GLY A 181 5.66 12.64 4.35
C GLY A 181 4.70 11.54 4.76
N THR A 182 3.64 11.29 3.99
CA THR A 182 2.63 10.27 4.28
C THR A 182 2.80 9.06 3.37
N LEU A 183 2.87 7.87 3.96
CA LEU A 183 2.88 6.59 3.25
C LEU A 183 1.53 5.89 3.42
N PHE A 184 0.89 5.56 2.31
CA PHE A 184 -0.43 4.93 2.27
C PHE A 184 -0.30 3.40 2.27
N LEU A 185 -1.04 2.70 3.14
CA LEU A 185 -0.99 1.25 3.32
C LEU A 185 -2.39 0.62 3.29
N TYR A 186 -2.63 -0.27 2.35
CA TYR A 186 -3.88 -1.02 2.20
C TYR A 186 -4.22 -1.98 3.36
N ARG A 187 -5.30 -1.75 4.09
CA ARG A 187 -5.55 -2.41 5.39
C ARG A 187 -6.19 -3.81 5.35
N TYR A 188 -6.52 -4.38 4.19
CA TYR A 188 -7.19 -5.69 4.10
C TYR A 188 -6.38 -6.79 3.35
N PRO A 189 -5.17 -7.15 3.81
CA PRO A 189 -4.35 -8.20 3.17
C PRO A 189 -4.98 -9.60 3.12
N SER A 190 -6.02 -9.90 3.91
CA SER A 190 -6.78 -11.15 3.79
C SER A 190 -7.42 -11.32 2.42
N PHE A 191 -7.81 -10.22 1.76
CA PHE A 191 -8.29 -10.24 0.37
C PHE A 191 -7.22 -10.84 -0.55
N CYS A 192 -5.97 -10.38 -0.45
CA CYS A 192 -4.87 -10.90 -1.26
C CYS A 192 -4.66 -12.40 -1.02
N VAL A 193 -4.73 -12.84 0.23
CA VAL A 193 -4.60 -14.26 0.59
C VAL A 193 -5.73 -15.08 -0.01
N TRP A 194 -6.97 -14.63 0.18
CA TRP A 194 -8.16 -15.34 -0.31
C TRP A 194 -8.09 -15.52 -1.83
N THR A 195 -7.84 -14.44 -2.58
CA THR A 195 -7.72 -14.50 -4.04
C THR A 195 -6.58 -15.41 -4.48
N LEU A 196 -5.43 -15.42 -3.79
CA LEU A 196 -4.30 -16.30 -4.11
C LEU A 196 -4.55 -17.78 -3.77
N GLN A 197 -5.32 -18.08 -2.71
CA GLN A 197 -5.62 -19.44 -2.31
C GLN A 197 -6.56 -20.15 -3.28
N GLN A 198 -7.58 -19.44 -3.78
CA GLN A 198 -8.53 -20.02 -4.74
C GLN A 198 -7.83 -20.62 -5.96
N ARG A 199 -6.77 -19.95 -6.44
CA ARG A 199 -5.96 -20.40 -7.57
C ARG A 199 -5.14 -21.67 -7.29
N ASN A 200 -4.75 -21.92 -6.04
CA ASN A 200 -3.98 -23.12 -5.70
C ASN A 200 -4.87 -24.37 -5.61
N THR A 201 -6.17 -24.20 -5.34
CA THR A 201 -7.13 -25.31 -5.18
C THR A 201 -7.79 -25.71 -6.48
N GLN A 202 -8.05 -24.75 -7.36
CA GLN A 202 -8.60 -24.97 -8.69
C GLN A 202 -7.59 -24.38 -9.67
N GLU A 203 -6.95 -25.19 -10.51
CA GLU A 203 -5.74 -24.85 -11.30
C GLU A 203 -5.84 -23.57 -12.15
N GLN A 204 -7.03 -22.96 -12.29
CA GLN A 204 -7.28 -21.71 -13.01
C GLN A 204 -8.42 -20.88 -12.39
N ALA A 205 -8.64 -20.88 -11.06
CA ALA A 205 -9.66 -19.99 -10.49
C ALA A 205 -9.34 -18.51 -10.77
N ILE A 206 -10.05 -17.95 -11.76
CA ILE A 206 -10.04 -16.54 -12.13
C ILE A 206 -11.06 -15.84 -11.22
N ASP A 207 -10.61 -14.79 -10.55
CA ASP A 207 -11.44 -13.91 -9.73
C ASP A 207 -11.68 -12.57 -10.44
N VAL A 208 -12.62 -11.76 -9.98
CA VAL A 208 -13.03 -10.49 -10.65
C VAL A 208 -11.84 -9.55 -10.84
N ILE A 209 -10.92 -9.47 -9.88
CA ILE A 209 -9.69 -8.66 -10.02
C ILE A 209 -8.78 -9.13 -11.15
N HIS A 210 -8.75 -10.42 -11.47
CA HIS A 210 -7.95 -10.94 -12.59
C HIS A 210 -8.48 -10.43 -13.93
N ARG A 211 -9.81 -10.32 -14.06
CA ARG A 211 -10.50 -9.77 -15.24
C ARG A 211 -10.29 -8.27 -15.43
N CYS A 212 -9.78 -7.58 -14.41
CA CYS A 212 -9.34 -6.19 -14.55
C CYS A 212 -7.97 -6.08 -15.24
N GLY A 213 -7.22 -7.18 -15.37
CA GLY A 213 -5.96 -7.21 -16.11
C GLY A 213 -6.17 -7.19 -17.61
N SER A 214 -5.17 -6.69 -18.35
CA SER A 214 -5.22 -6.72 -19.81
C SER A 214 -4.92 -8.12 -20.35
N LYS A 215 -5.74 -8.59 -21.28
CA LYS A 215 -5.49 -9.84 -22.04
C LYS A 215 -4.46 -9.63 -23.15
N ASN A 216 -4.56 -8.49 -23.85
CA ASN A 216 -3.68 -8.14 -24.94
C ASN A 216 -2.63 -7.14 -24.45
N PRO A 217 -1.33 -7.42 -24.57
CA PRO A 217 -0.29 -6.43 -24.32
C PRO A 217 -0.30 -5.40 -25.46
N GLY A 218 -1.27 -4.50 -25.44
CA GLY A 218 -1.25 -3.31 -26.27
C GLY A 218 -0.19 -2.33 -25.81
N ARG A 219 -0.22 -1.11 -26.36
CA ARG A 219 0.70 -0.02 -25.99
C ARG A 219 0.45 0.56 -24.60
N LYS A 220 -0.67 0.24 -23.95
CA LYS A 220 -1.07 0.83 -22.66
C LYS A 220 -0.26 0.19 -21.52
N PRO A 221 0.33 0.98 -20.61
CA PRO A 221 1.04 0.44 -19.45
C PRO A 221 0.02 -0.10 -18.44
N TRP A 222 -0.36 -1.37 -18.56
CA TRP A 222 -1.31 -2.01 -17.65
C TRP A 222 -0.91 -3.47 -17.37
N ALA A 223 -1.15 -3.94 -16.14
CA ALA A 223 -0.85 -5.31 -15.76
C ALA A 223 -1.69 -6.32 -16.56
N ARG A 224 -1.14 -7.49 -16.84
CA ARG A 224 -1.89 -8.60 -17.45
C ARG A 224 -2.63 -9.39 -16.39
N GLU A 225 -3.66 -10.14 -16.79
CA GLU A 225 -4.40 -11.02 -15.87
C GLU A 225 -3.46 -11.98 -15.09
N ARG A 226 -2.43 -12.48 -15.77
CA ARG A 226 -1.41 -13.38 -15.19
C ARG A 226 -0.45 -12.71 -14.21
N ASP A 227 -0.35 -11.38 -14.23
CA ASP A 227 0.57 -10.64 -13.37
C ASP A 227 -0.11 -10.26 -12.02
N ILE A 228 -1.44 -10.28 -11.95
CA ILE A 228 -2.21 -9.96 -10.73
C ILE A 228 -1.79 -10.80 -9.50
N PRO A 229 -1.56 -12.13 -9.60
CA PRO A 229 -1.08 -12.90 -8.46
C PRO A 229 0.29 -12.41 -7.94
N GLU A 230 1.20 -12.02 -8.83
CA GLU A 230 2.52 -11.48 -8.44
C GLU A 230 2.32 -10.17 -7.67
N LEU A 231 1.49 -9.24 -8.16
CA LEU A 231 1.14 -8.00 -7.46
C LEU A 231 0.56 -8.26 -6.06
N LEU A 232 -0.39 -9.19 -5.93
CA LEU A 232 -1.00 -9.53 -4.63
C LEU A 232 0.04 -10.15 -3.67
N GLN A 233 0.97 -10.96 -4.18
CA GLN A 233 2.08 -11.48 -3.39
C GLN A 233 3.04 -10.37 -2.94
N GLU A 234 3.31 -9.37 -3.80
CA GLU A 234 4.14 -8.21 -3.47
C GLU A 234 3.52 -7.38 -2.33
N ILE A 235 2.18 -7.20 -2.30
CA ILE A 235 1.49 -6.56 -1.17
C ILE A 235 1.75 -7.32 0.14
N LEU A 236 1.59 -8.65 0.12
CA LEU A 236 1.82 -9.47 1.31
C LEU A 236 3.29 -9.42 1.74
N LEU A 237 4.22 -9.45 0.78
CA LEU A 237 5.65 -9.41 1.03
C LEU A 237 6.09 -8.05 1.60
N SER A 238 5.48 -6.96 1.15
CA SER A 238 5.77 -5.61 1.66
C SER A 238 5.46 -5.51 3.16
N TYR A 239 4.39 -6.15 3.64
CA TYR A 239 4.06 -6.18 5.07
C TYR A 239 5.12 -6.91 5.89
N ARG A 240 5.69 -7.98 5.34
CA ARG A 240 6.80 -8.70 5.99
C ARG A 240 8.07 -7.84 6.03
N LEU A 241 8.40 -7.17 4.94
CA LEU A 241 9.52 -6.23 4.85
C LEU A 241 9.37 -5.05 5.84
N LEU A 242 8.22 -4.38 5.81
CA LEU A 242 7.98 -3.17 6.62
C LEU A 242 7.83 -3.49 8.11
N PHE A 243 7.11 -4.57 8.45
CA PHE A 243 6.76 -4.87 9.84
C PHE A 243 7.32 -6.20 10.32
N GLY A 244 7.04 -7.29 9.59
CA GLY A 244 7.27 -8.66 10.03
C GLY A 244 8.70 -8.98 10.46
N GLN A 245 9.70 -8.50 9.70
CA GLN A 245 11.11 -8.84 9.90
C GLN A 245 11.79 -8.03 11.03
N SER A 246 11.23 -6.90 11.46
CA SER A 246 11.83 -6.02 12.48
C SER A 246 11.03 -6.03 13.78
N GLY A 247 11.64 -6.44 14.89
CA GLY A 247 10.99 -6.43 16.21
C GLY A 247 10.49 -5.05 16.64
N ARG A 248 11.25 -3.99 16.29
CA ARG A 248 10.85 -2.61 16.55
C ARG A 248 9.64 -2.20 15.71
N SER A 249 9.56 -2.64 14.45
CA SER A 249 8.39 -2.38 13.59
C SER A 249 7.17 -3.16 14.06
N ARG A 250 7.31 -4.41 14.52
CA ARG A 250 6.19 -5.16 15.12
C ARG A 250 5.65 -4.47 16.37
N ASN A 251 6.53 -3.96 17.24
CA ASN A 251 6.12 -3.20 18.42
C ASN A 251 5.44 -1.88 18.06
N LEU A 252 5.90 -1.22 16.99
CA LEU A 252 5.24 -0.02 16.45
C LEU A 252 3.85 -0.36 15.93
N PHE A 253 3.70 -1.42 15.15
CA PHE A 253 2.44 -1.82 14.52
C PHE A 253 1.30 -1.98 15.54
N ARG A 254 1.58 -2.58 16.71
CA ARG A 254 0.58 -2.73 17.79
C ARG A 254 -0.01 -1.41 18.30
N LYS A 255 0.61 -0.27 17.96
CA LYS A 255 0.16 1.08 18.33
C LYS A 255 -0.55 1.83 17.19
N LEU A 256 -0.48 1.35 15.94
CA LEU A 256 -0.92 2.09 14.75
C LEU A 256 -2.44 2.06 14.49
N ARG A 257 -3.22 1.31 15.28
CA ARG A 257 -4.69 1.22 15.21
C ARG A 257 -5.26 1.28 13.76
N PRO A 258 -4.93 0.30 12.90
CA PRO A 258 -5.27 0.34 11.46
C PRO A 258 -6.77 0.45 11.14
N PHE A 259 -7.62 0.01 12.05
CA PHE A 259 -9.09 0.00 11.89
C PHE A 259 -9.78 1.02 12.81
N GLN A 260 -9.10 2.12 13.15
CA GLN A 260 -9.72 3.17 13.97
C GLN A 260 -11.00 3.69 13.30
N GLY A 261 -12.11 3.69 14.06
CA GLY A 261 -13.42 4.10 13.56
C GLY A 261 -14.21 3.02 12.81
N ILE A 262 -13.67 1.80 12.68
CA ILE A 262 -14.34 0.68 12.02
C ILE A 262 -14.86 -0.32 13.06
N PRO A 263 -16.09 -0.85 12.92
CA PRO A 263 -16.62 -1.93 13.76
C PRO A 263 -15.73 -3.18 13.74
N ASN A 264 -15.71 -3.96 14.81
CA ASN A 264 -14.82 -5.12 14.96
C ASN A 264 -15.02 -6.19 13.87
N GLU A 265 -16.24 -6.30 13.33
CA GLU A 265 -16.61 -7.20 12.25
C GLU A 265 -15.88 -6.86 10.94
N GLY A 266 -15.58 -5.58 10.73
CA GLY A 266 -14.81 -5.09 9.57
C GLY A 266 -13.30 -5.18 9.76
N HIS A 267 -12.79 -5.68 10.90
CA HIS A 267 -11.35 -5.74 11.14
C HIS A 267 -10.74 -6.95 10.45
N ASP A 268 -9.74 -6.70 9.61
CA ASP A 268 -8.94 -7.78 9.05
C ASP A 268 -7.92 -8.29 10.09
N LYS A 269 -8.26 -9.43 10.70
CA LYS A 269 -7.42 -10.15 11.67
C LYS A 269 -6.10 -10.64 11.06
N PHE A 270 -6.06 -10.88 9.75
CA PHE A 270 -4.86 -11.31 9.04
C PHE A 270 -3.80 -10.20 9.04
N LEU A 271 -4.19 -8.92 8.90
CA LEU A 271 -3.26 -7.78 8.99
C LEU A 271 -2.46 -7.81 10.29
N SER A 272 -3.13 -8.06 11.42
CA SER A 272 -2.48 -8.15 12.72
C SER A 272 -1.47 -9.28 12.81
N SER A 273 -1.77 -10.41 12.16
CA SER A 273 -0.92 -11.59 12.13
C SER A 273 0.33 -11.37 11.26
N ILE A 274 0.13 -10.89 10.01
CA ILE A 274 1.22 -10.68 9.06
C ILE A 274 2.18 -9.56 9.49
N CYS A 275 1.70 -8.53 10.18
CA CYS A 275 2.54 -7.44 10.67
C CYS A 275 3.09 -7.68 12.09
N GLY A 276 2.32 -8.31 12.98
CA GLY A 276 2.62 -8.37 14.41
C GLY A 276 3.46 -9.56 14.88
N MET A 277 3.54 -10.63 14.07
CA MET A 277 4.20 -11.89 14.44
C MET A 277 5.59 -12.03 13.79
N LYS A 278 6.57 -12.53 14.56
CA LYS A 278 7.92 -12.80 14.04
C LYS A 278 7.91 -13.99 13.08
N LYS A 279 7.37 -15.11 13.53
CA LYS A 279 7.11 -16.30 12.72
C LYS A 279 5.59 -16.42 12.58
N PHE A 280 5.12 -16.57 11.36
CA PHE A 280 3.70 -16.69 11.05
C PHE A 280 3.56 -17.73 9.93
N LYS A 281 2.62 -18.66 10.10
CA LYS A 281 2.31 -19.63 9.05
C LYS A 281 1.38 -18.96 8.04
N CYS A 282 1.98 -18.27 7.09
CA CYS A 282 1.23 -17.67 6.00
C CYS A 282 0.61 -18.78 5.13
N PRO A 283 -0.68 -18.70 4.78
CA PRO A 283 -1.30 -19.66 3.86
C PRO A 283 -0.67 -19.63 2.47
N ILE A 284 -0.07 -18.49 2.11
CA ILE A 284 0.70 -18.29 0.87
C ILE A 284 2.20 -18.37 1.20
N LYS A 285 2.98 -19.04 0.34
CA LYS A 285 4.44 -19.12 0.47
C LYS A 285 5.08 -17.76 0.18
N LEU A 286 5.49 -17.05 1.24
CA LEU A 286 6.26 -15.81 1.13
C LEU A 286 7.73 -16.07 1.45
N ILE A 287 8.63 -15.57 0.60
CA ILE A 287 10.08 -15.74 0.78
C ILE A 287 10.65 -14.47 1.42
N GLU A 288 10.89 -14.53 2.73
CA GLU A 288 11.59 -13.46 3.43
C GLU A 288 13.09 -13.48 3.14
N ARG A 289 13.64 -12.33 2.74
CA ARG A 289 15.06 -12.21 2.40
C ARG A 289 15.77 -11.25 3.34
N LYS A 290 17.09 -11.45 3.49
CA LYS A 290 17.97 -10.48 4.15
C LYS A 290 18.19 -9.24 3.28
N GLU A 291 18.12 -9.43 1.97
CA GLU A 291 18.24 -8.42 0.93
C GLU A 291 17.27 -8.80 -0.19
N TYR A 292 16.41 -7.87 -0.57
CA TYR A 292 15.41 -8.04 -1.60
C TYR A 292 15.91 -7.47 -2.92
N ASP A 293 15.77 -8.23 -4.00
CA ASP A 293 15.98 -7.72 -5.35
C ASP A 293 14.71 -7.05 -5.84
N LEU A 294 14.76 -5.75 -6.14
CA LEU A 294 13.57 -5.00 -6.52
C LEU A 294 12.99 -5.46 -7.85
N SER A 295 13.82 -5.93 -8.78
CA SER A 295 13.31 -6.45 -10.05
C SER A 295 12.57 -7.78 -9.92
N GLY A 296 13.03 -8.66 -9.02
CA GLY A 296 12.45 -9.98 -8.83
C GLY A 296 11.38 -10.06 -7.75
N ASP A 297 11.62 -9.46 -6.58
CA ASP A 297 10.75 -9.58 -5.41
C ASP A 297 9.66 -8.49 -5.34
N PHE A 298 9.86 -7.35 -6.01
CA PHE A 298 8.92 -6.21 -6.04
C PHE A 298 8.80 -5.62 -7.46
N SER A 299 8.54 -6.46 -8.45
CA SER A 299 8.51 -6.09 -9.86
C SER A 299 7.41 -5.10 -10.22
N HIS A 300 6.26 -5.15 -9.55
CA HIS A 300 5.13 -4.25 -9.75
C HIS A 300 5.27 -2.97 -8.92
N PHE A 301 5.65 -3.11 -7.64
CA PHE A 301 5.88 -1.97 -6.76
C PHE A 301 7.30 -1.40 -6.84
N ARG A 302 8.06 -1.74 -7.88
CA ARG A 302 9.46 -1.31 -8.00
C ARG A 302 9.60 0.19 -7.90
N SER A 303 8.78 0.96 -8.64
CA SER A 303 8.85 2.43 -8.61
C SER A 303 8.59 2.97 -7.20
N ARG A 304 7.52 2.51 -6.53
CA ARG A 304 7.19 2.88 -5.13
C ARG A 304 8.29 2.51 -4.14
N MET A 305 8.88 1.33 -4.27
CA MET A 305 9.99 0.88 -3.41
C MET A 305 11.25 1.73 -3.63
N VAL A 306 11.56 2.12 -4.86
CA VAL A 306 12.66 3.04 -5.16
C VAL A 306 12.41 4.42 -4.56
N GLN A 307 11.16 4.93 -4.66
CA GLN A 307 10.78 6.20 -4.03
C GLN A 307 10.95 6.16 -2.51
N LEU A 308 10.50 5.09 -1.86
CA LEU A 308 10.65 4.89 -0.42
C LEU A 308 12.12 4.76 0.01
N ASN A 309 12.92 4.01 -0.74
CA ASN A 309 14.33 3.83 -0.45
C ASN A 309 15.13 5.13 -0.62
N SER A 310 14.85 5.89 -1.68
CA SER A 310 15.48 7.20 -1.90
C SER A 310 15.08 8.22 -0.85
N TYR A 311 13.80 8.26 -0.46
CA TYR A 311 13.34 9.10 0.64
C TYR A 311 14.09 8.75 1.94
N THR A 312 14.19 7.46 2.26
CA THR A 312 14.90 6.99 3.45
C THR A 312 16.39 7.35 3.42
N SER A 313 17.04 7.20 2.26
CA SER A 313 18.46 7.52 2.07
C SER A 313 18.75 9.03 2.16
N SER A 314 17.79 9.87 1.75
CA SER A 314 17.92 11.34 1.81
C SER A 314 17.79 11.89 3.23
N LYS A 315 17.05 11.22 4.11
CA LYS A 315 16.79 11.68 5.49
C LYS A 315 17.87 11.15 6.43
N LYS A 316 18.90 11.95 6.68
CA LYS A 316 19.88 11.69 7.75
C LYS A 316 19.22 11.82 9.14
N PRO A 317 19.63 11.02 10.16
CA PRO A 317 19.16 11.20 11.53
C PRO A 317 19.54 12.60 12.01
N ARG A 318 18.55 13.39 12.44
CA ARG A 318 18.74 14.81 12.80
C ARG A 318 19.06 15.04 14.28
N SER A 319 18.88 14.04 15.13
CA SER A 319 19.10 14.14 16.58
C SER A 319 20.16 13.16 17.08
N ILE A 320 20.93 13.56 18.10
CA ILE A 320 21.91 12.69 18.80
C ILE A 320 21.22 11.42 19.33
N PHE A 321 19.97 11.50 19.80
CA PHE A 321 19.19 10.32 20.21
C PHE A 321 18.79 9.44 19.01
N GLN A 322 18.59 10.03 17.84
CA GLN A 322 18.33 9.29 16.61
C GLN A 322 19.60 8.60 16.07
N LEU A 323 20.75 9.29 16.10
CA LEU A 323 22.07 8.71 15.83
C LEU A 323 22.38 7.56 16.80
N TRP A 324 22.05 7.72 18.09
CA TRP A 324 22.17 6.69 19.11
C TRP A 324 21.34 5.43 18.81
N ARG A 325 20.17 5.61 18.18
CA ARG A 325 19.25 4.52 17.87
C ARG A 325 19.43 3.92 16.47
N ASP A 326 20.12 4.65 15.59
CA ASP A 326 20.41 4.31 14.21
C ASP A 326 21.81 3.66 14.07
N LYS A 327 21.83 2.33 14.02
CA LYS A 327 23.07 1.55 13.83
C LYS A 327 23.47 1.38 12.36
N ARG A 328 22.78 2.02 11.40
CA ARG A 328 23.03 1.82 9.96
C ARG A 328 24.29 2.54 9.49
N GLY A 329 24.56 3.72 10.05
CA GLY A 329 25.80 4.47 9.82
C GLY A 329 26.87 4.11 10.84
N SER A 330 27.57 2.98 10.63
CA SER A 330 28.65 2.52 11.52
C SER A 330 29.68 3.62 11.83
N ILE A 331 30.03 4.44 10.83
CA ILE A 331 31.07 5.48 10.96
C ILE A 331 30.61 6.66 11.84
N ALA A 332 29.42 7.22 11.61
CA ALA A 332 28.92 8.34 12.41
C ALA A 332 28.64 7.92 13.85
N TRP A 333 28.20 6.68 14.04
CA TRP A 333 28.00 6.10 15.36
C TRP A 333 29.32 5.92 16.12
N ILE A 334 30.34 5.35 15.47
CA ILE A 334 31.69 5.23 16.05
C ILE A 334 32.28 6.61 16.35
N ALA A 335 32.19 7.57 15.43
CA ALA A 335 32.70 8.92 15.64
C ALA A 335 32.08 9.61 16.86
N LEU A 336 30.76 9.45 17.07
CA LEU A 336 30.08 9.97 18.26
C LEU A 336 30.65 9.36 19.56
N TRP A 337 30.84 8.04 19.61
CA TRP A 337 31.43 7.39 20.78
C TRP A 337 32.88 7.74 21.01
N SER A 338 33.68 7.84 19.94
CA SER A 338 35.07 8.28 20.04
C SER A 338 35.14 9.65 20.70
N VAL A 339 34.36 10.63 20.21
CA VAL A 339 34.34 11.98 20.80
C VAL A 339 33.90 11.94 22.26
N LEU A 340 32.83 11.22 22.60
CA LEU A 340 32.35 11.10 23.99
C LEU A 340 33.43 10.52 24.93
N ILE A 341 34.10 9.45 24.51
CA ILE A 341 35.14 8.80 25.30
C ILE A 341 36.36 9.72 25.46
N PHE A 342 36.84 10.33 24.36
CA PHE A 342 37.98 11.24 24.41
C PHE A 342 37.68 12.50 25.25
N SER A 343 36.47 13.05 25.18
CA SER A 343 36.05 14.17 26.02
C SER A 343 36.01 13.78 27.50
N LEU A 344 35.47 12.61 27.85
CA LEU A 344 35.42 12.15 29.23
C LEU A 344 36.83 11.91 29.80
N VAL A 345 37.71 11.27 29.04
CA VAL A 345 39.11 11.03 29.43
C VAL A 345 39.86 12.35 29.62
N SER A 346 39.65 13.32 28.73
CA SER A 346 40.31 14.64 28.83
C SER A 346 39.89 15.40 30.09
N ILE A 347 38.60 15.37 30.44
CA ILE A 347 38.09 16.00 31.66
C ILE A 347 38.69 15.33 32.90
N LEU A 348 38.74 14.00 32.95
CA LEU A 348 39.35 13.25 34.06
C LEU A 348 40.83 13.61 34.24
N LEU A 349 41.60 13.64 33.16
CA LEU A 349 43.01 14.03 33.20
C LEU A 349 43.18 15.47 33.67
N GLY A 350 42.33 16.39 33.21
CA GLY A 350 42.33 17.79 33.66
C GLY A 350 42.05 17.94 35.16
N VAL A 351 41.10 17.18 35.70
CA VAL A 351 40.82 17.16 37.15
C VAL A 351 42.03 16.64 37.94
N VAL A 352 42.64 15.55 37.48
CA VAL A 352 43.84 14.99 38.14
C VAL A 352 44.99 15.99 38.12
N GLN A 353 45.23 16.65 36.98
CA GLN A 353 46.26 17.69 36.86
C GLN A 353 46.00 18.87 37.81
N ALA A 354 44.75 19.35 37.89
CA ALA A 354 44.38 20.43 38.80
C ALA A 354 44.62 20.04 40.28
N VAL A 355 44.27 18.82 40.68
CA VAL A 355 44.54 18.31 42.03
C VAL A 355 46.04 18.28 42.31
N PHE A 356 46.86 17.78 41.39
CA PHE A 356 48.31 17.78 41.55
C PHE A 356 48.90 19.20 41.68
N GLN A 357 48.43 20.16 40.89
CA GLN A 357 48.88 21.54 40.98
C GLN A 357 48.53 22.19 42.32
N ILE A 358 47.31 21.95 42.84
CA ILE A 358 46.90 22.44 44.16
C ILE A 358 47.79 21.84 45.25
N LEU A 359 48.06 20.53 45.20
CA LEU A 359 48.93 19.86 46.16
C LEU A 359 50.36 20.41 46.13
N GLN A 360 50.91 20.66 44.93
CA GLN A 360 52.24 21.27 44.78
C GLN A 360 52.28 22.70 45.31
N PHE A 361 51.24 23.51 45.05
CA PHE A 361 51.15 24.88 45.56
C PHE A 361 51.10 24.90 47.10
N VAL A 362 50.29 24.02 47.72
CA VAL A 362 50.19 23.92 49.18
C VAL A 362 51.49 23.43 49.82
N GLN A 363 52.20 22.50 49.16
CA GLN A 363 53.50 22.01 49.65
C GLN A 363 54.64 23.01 49.47
N GLY A 364 54.64 23.81 48.38
CA GLY A 364 55.65 24.84 48.13
C GLY A 364 55.39 26.18 48.83
N SER A 365 54.21 26.36 49.43
CA SER A 365 53.87 27.53 50.26
C SER A 365 54.07 27.30 51.77
N ARG A 366 54.56 26.11 52.16
CA ARG A 366 55.18 25.84 53.47
C ARG A 366 56.69 25.97 53.33
#